data_AF-A0A1S4EAQ0-F1
#
_entry.id   AF-A0A1S4EAQ0-F1
#
_cell.length_a   1.000
_cell.length_b   1.000
_cell.length_c   1.000
_cell.angle_alpha   90.00
_cell.angle_beta   90.00
_cell.angle_gamma   90.00
#
_symmetry.space_group_name_H-M   'P 1'
#
loop_
_entity.id
_entity.type
_entity.pdbx_description
1 polymer ?
#
loop_
_entity_poly.entity_id
_entity_poly.type
_entity_poly.pdbx_seq_one_letter_code
_entity_poly.pdbx_strand_id
1 'polypeptide(L)'
;MQWKIIHSILEEKKDNCVVMATGYGKSLCYQYPAVYSGGVSIVISPLISLMEDQVLNLKMNNIAACYLGSAQTQTGKVVEEIISGQMRYGFY
;
A
#
# COMPACT_ATOMS: atom_id res chain seq x y z
N MET A 1 8.67 17.16 4.80
CA MET A 1 7.21 16.95 4.84
C MET A 1 6.89 15.48 5.08
N GLN A 2 7.28 14.57 4.18
CA GLN A 2 7.00 13.13 4.24
C GLN A 2 7.29 12.48 5.61
N TRP A 3 8.47 12.75 6.19
CA TRP A 3 8.83 12.19 7.51
C TRP A 3 7.84 12.55 8.62
N LYS A 4 7.27 13.77 8.62
CA LYS A 4 6.26 14.16 9.63
C LYS A 4 5.00 13.30 9.51
N ILE A 5 4.58 12.98 8.28
CA ILE A 5 3.42 12.14 8.01
C ILE A 5 3.72 10.70 8.42
N ILE A 6 4.86 10.16 7.99
CA ILE A 6 5.29 8.80 8.31
C ILE A 6 5.41 8.61 9.83
N HIS A 7 6.03 9.56 10.53
CA HIS A 7 6.15 9.53 11.99
C HIS A 7 4.78 9.58 12.68
N SER A 8 3.88 10.46 12.24
CA SER A 8 2.50 10.55 12.74
C SER A 8 1.74 9.22 12.60
N ILE A 9 1.96 8.50 11.49
CA ILE A 9 1.36 7.18 11.25
C ILE A 9 2.02 6.10 12.13
N LEU A 10 3.35 6.08 12.20
CA LEU A 10 4.10 4.99 12.86
C LEU A 10 4.09 5.10 14.38
N GLU A 11 4.43 6.25 14.93
CA GLU A 11 4.62 6.46 16.37
C GLU A 11 3.33 6.90 17.05
N GLU A 12 2.63 7.87 16.45
CA GLU A 12 1.46 8.49 17.07
C GLU A 12 0.14 7.77 16.75
N LYS A 13 0.15 6.87 15.76
CA LYS A 13 -1.03 6.13 15.26
C LYS A 13 -2.22 7.05 14.91
N LYS A 14 -1.94 8.20 14.31
CA LYS A 14 -2.95 9.21 13.95
C LYS A 14 -3.40 9.11 12.50
N ASP A 15 -4.66 9.45 12.28
CA ASP A 15 -5.18 9.71 10.94
C ASP A 15 -4.57 10.98 10.36
N ASN A 16 -4.23 10.95 9.07
CA ASN A 16 -3.58 12.06 8.39
C ASN A 16 -4.33 12.41 7.10
N CYS A 17 -4.77 13.66 6.98
CA CYS A 17 -5.23 14.24 5.71
C CYS A 17 -4.04 14.93 5.03
N VAL A 18 -3.59 14.38 3.90
CA VAL A 18 -2.36 14.81 3.23
C VAL A 18 -2.69 15.36 1.85
N VAL A 19 -2.37 16.65 1.63
CA VAL A 19 -2.45 17.30 0.33
C VAL A 19 -1.04 17.56 -0.17
N MET A 20 -0.65 16.89 -1.25
CA MET A 20 0.67 17.04 -1.88
C MET A 20 0.52 17.00 -3.40
N ALA A 21 1.32 17.79 -4.11
CA ALA A 21 1.36 17.76 -5.57
C ALA A 21 1.85 16.40 -6.10
N THR A 22 1.52 16.07 -7.34
CA THR A 22 2.08 14.90 -8.04
C THR A 22 3.61 15.00 -8.07
N GLY A 23 4.31 13.86 -8.06
CA GLY A 23 5.78 13.83 -8.00
C GLY A 23 6.41 14.03 -6.61
N TYR A 24 5.68 14.55 -5.61
CA TYR A 24 6.22 14.76 -4.24
C TYR A 24 6.33 13.48 -3.39
N GLY A 25 6.20 12.29 -3.99
CA GLY A 25 6.35 11.01 -3.27
C GLY A 25 5.24 10.75 -2.24
N LYS A 26 3.98 11.05 -2.58
CA LYS A 26 2.82 10.71 -1.73
C LYS A 26 2.77 9.23 -1.38
N SER A 27 3.09 8.36 -2.33
CA SER A 27 3.04 6.92 -2.14
C SER A 27 3.94 6.44 -1.00
N LEU A 28 5.11 7.06 -0.85
CA LEU A 28 6.04 6.73 0.23
C LEU A 28 5.41 6.90 1.61
N CYS A 29 4.49 7.86 1.77
CA CYS A 29 3.88 8.16 3.07
C CYS A 29 3.00 7.02 3.60
N TYR A 30 2.38 6.22 2.72
CA TYR A 30 1.64 5.02 3.11
C TYR A 30 2.44 3.73 2.87
N GLN A 31 3.42 3.75 1.96
CA GLN A 31 4.24 2.58 1.65
C GLN A 31 5.25 2.27 2.76
N TYR A 32 6.08 3.24 3.12
CA TYR A 32 7.13 3.01 4.10
C TYR A 32 6.61 2.43 5.43
N PRO A 33 5.50 2.95 6.01
CA PRO A 33 4.97 2.39 7.26
C PRO A 33 4.66 0.90 7.18
N ALA A 34 4.09 0.42 6.07
CA ALA A 34 3.71 -0.99 5.90
C ALA A 34 4.93 -1.92 5.91
N VAL A 35 5.99 -1.51 5.22
CA VAL A 35 7.24 -2.28 5.11
C VAL A 35 7.99 -2.26 6.43
N TYR A 36 8.13 -1.08 7.04
CA TYR A 36 8.87 -0.90 8.29
C TYR A 36 8.23 -1.63 9.47
N SER A 37 6.90 -1.57 9.58
CA SER A 37 6.17 -2.23 10.67
C SER A 37 5.99 -3.74 10.49
N GLY A 38 6.34 -4.28 9.32
CA GLY A 38 6.01 -5.66 8.97
C GLY A 38 4.51 -5.93 8.98
N GLY A 39 3.70 -4.89 8.77
CA GLY A 39 2.25 -4.98 8.66
C GLY A 39 1.78 -5.14 7.21
N VAL A 40 0.47 -4.93 7.03
CA VAL A 40 -0.21 -4.86 5.72
C VAL A 40 -0.77 -3.46 5.55
N SER A 41 -0.60 -2.86 4.38
CA SER A 41 -1.32 -1.64 3.99
C SER A 41 -2.33 -1.94 2.90
N ILE A 42 -3.57 -1.48 3.11
CA ILE A 42 -4.62 -1.51 2.08
C ILE A 42 -4.67 -0.14 1.41
N VAL A 43 -4.46 -0.10 0.10
CA VAL A 43 -4.47 1.13 -0.69
C VAL A 43 -5.71 1.13 -1.56
N ILE A 44 -6.62 2.06 -1.31
CA ILE A 44 -7.86 2.20 -2.07
C ILE A 44 -7.67 3.24 -3.16
N SER A 45 -7.89 2.88 -4.42
CA SER A 45 -7.72 3.77 -5.57
C SER A 45 -8.78 3.56 -6.64
N PRO A 46 -9.39 4.62 -7.19
CA PRO A 46 -10.35 4.49 -8.28
C PRO A 46 -9.69 4.17 -9.63
N LEU A 47 -8.36 4.26 -9.72
CA LEU A 47 -7.61 4.12 -10.98
C LEU A 47 -6.89 2.76 -11.03
N ILE A 48 -7.47 1.79 -11.75
CA ILE A 48 -6.94 0.43 -11.89
C ILE A 48 -5.53 0.43 -12.49
N SER A 49 -5.30 1.19 -13.57
CA SER A 49 -3.99 1.28 -14.23
C SER A 49 -2.89 1.78 -13.27
N LEU A 50 -3.22 2.75 -12.41
CA LEU A 50 -2.28 3.24 -11.41
C LEU A 50 -1.95 2.17 -10.36
N MET A 51 -2.93 1.35 -9.99
CA MET A 51 -2.72 0.25 -9.05
C MET A 51 -1.82 -0.83 -9.65
N GLU A 52 -2.02 -1.16 -10.93
CA GLU A 52 -1.16 -2.11 -11.66
C GLU A 52 0.30 -1.64 -11.70
N ASP A 53 0.52 -0.36 -12.04
CA ASP A 53 1.86 0.25 -12.04
C ASP A 53 2.51 0.20 -10.65
N GLN A 54 1.74 0.48 -9.59
CA GLN A 54 2.23 0.46 -8.21
C GLN A 54 2.56 -0.96 -7.73
N VAL A 55 1.73 -1.95 -8.05
CA VAL A 55 1.98 -3.36 -7.73
C VAL A 55 3.24 -3.85 -8.45
N LEU A 56 3.39 -3.54 -9.74
CA LEU A 56 4.56 -3.90 -10.52
C LEU A 56 5.83 -3.29 -9.91
N ASN A 57 5.80 -2.00 -9.58
CA ASN A 57 6.93 -1.31 -8.96
C ASN A 57 7.31 -1.91 -7.59
N LEU A 58 6.32 -2.22 -6.75
CA LEU A 58 6.57 -2.88 -5.46
C LEU A 58 7.22 -4.27 -5.65
N LYS A 59 6.71 -5.08 -6.58
CA LYS A 59 7.28 -6.39 -6.89
C LYS A 59 8.71 -6.29 -7.41
N MET A 60 9.02 -5.31 -8.27
CA MET A 60 10.40 -5.05 -8.74
C MET A 60 11.35 -4.70 -7.59
N ASN A 61 10.85 -4.11 -6.52
CA ASN A 61 11.62 -3.81 -5.30
C ASN A 61 11.60 -4.96 -4.27
N ASN A 62 11.19 -6.17 -4.65
CA ASN A 62 11.05 -7.35 -3.78
C ASN A 62 10.05 -7.15 -2.62
N ILE A 63 9.05 -6.31 -2.82
CA ILE A 63 7.99 -6.06 -1.85
C ILE A 63 6.72 -6.77 -2.30
N ALA A 64 6.22 -7.68 -1.47
CA ALA A 64 5.02 -8.46 -1.76
C ALA A 64 3.77 -7.55 -1.84
N ALA A 65 3.15 -7.49 -3.01
CA ALA A 65 1.98 -6.66 -3.30
C ALA A 65 1.02 -7.39 -4.23
N CYS A 66 -0.28 -7.20 -4.01
CA CYS A 66 -1.33 -7.80 -4.81
C CYS A 66 -2.47 -6.81 -5.08
N TYR A 67 -3.25 -7.12 -6.12
CA TYR A 67 -4.46 -6.41 -6.46
C TYR A 67 -5.69 -7.21 -5.97
N LEU A 68 -6.68 -6.49 -5.46
CA LEU A 68 -7.97 -6.97 -4.99
C LEU A 68 -9.06 -6.26 -5.78
N GLY A 69 -9.65 -6.93 -6.75
CA GLY A 69 -10.79 -6.37 -7.48
C GLY A 69 -11.72 -7.43 -8.01
N SER A 70 -12.86 -6.99 -8.54
CA SER A 70 -13.93 -7.87 -9.04
C SER A 70 -13.51 -8.73 -10.25
N ALA A 71 -12.45 -8.33 -10.97
CA ALA A 71 -11.90 -9.09 -12.09
C ALA A 71 -10.97 -10.25 -11.66
N GLN A 72 -10.58 -10.34 -10.39
CA GLN A 72 -9.71 -11.41 -9.88
C GLN A 72 -10.52 -12.70 -9.73
N THR A 73 -10.09 -13.77 -10.40
CA THR A 73 -10.71 -15.10 -10.27
C THR A 73 -10.35 -15.81 -8.97
N GLN A 74 -9.30 -15.37 -8.27
CA GLN A 74 -8.75 -16.04 -7.08
C GLN A 74 -8.77 -15.14 -5.83
N THR A 75 -9.78 -14.29 -5.68
CA THR A 75 -9.88 -13.33 -4.57
C THR A 75 -9.75 -13.99 -3.20
N GLY A 76 -10.35 -15.17 -2.98
CA GLY A 76 -10.26 -15.88 -1.71
C GLY A 76 -8.81 -16.21 -1.29
N LYS A 77 -7.99 -16.71 -2.23
CA LYS A 77 -6.58 -17.01 -1.95
C LYS A 77 -5.78 -15.75 -1.66
N VAL A 78 -5.98 -14.69 -2.43
CA VAL A 78 -5.28 -13.41 -2.22
C VAL A 78 -5.61 -12.84 -0.84
N VAL A 79 -6.87 -12.95 -0.40
CA VAL A 79 -7.28 -12.52 0.94
C VAL A 79 -6.59 -13.37 2.02
N GLU A 80 -6.50 -14.69 1.85
CA GLU A 80 -5.75 -15.56 2.76
C GLU A 80 -4.26 -15.22 2.83
N GLU A 81 -3.63 -14.92 1.69
CA GLU A 81 -2.22 -14.48 1.61
C GLU A 81 -2.00 -13.12 2.32
N ILE A 82 -2.97 -12.22 2.25
CA ILE A 82 -2.94 -10.96 3.01
C ILE A 82 -3.09 -11.22 4.51
N ILE A 83 -4.07 -12.01 4.93
CA ILE A 83 -4.34 -12.29 6.35
C ILE A 83 -3.18 -13.05 7.00
N SER A 84 -2.55 -13.96 6.25
CA SER A 84 -1.37 -14.71 6.72
C SER A 84 -0.09 -13.87 6.76
N GLY A 85 -0.13 -12.61 6.33
CA GLY A 85 1.01 -11.69 6.36
C GLY A 85 2.06 -11.95 5.27
N GLN A 86 1.72 -12.76 4.26
CA GLN A 86 2.59 -13.02 3.11
C GLN A 86 2.65 -11.80 2.16
N MET A 87 1.60 -10.97 2.17
CA MET A 87 1.54 -9.71 1.42
C MET A 87 1.80 -8.50 2.31
N ARG A 88 2.49 -7.49 1.79
CA ARG A 88 2.67 -6.18 2.43
C ARG A 88 1.64 -5.16 1.96
N TYR A 89 1.11 -5.34 0.75
CA TYR A 89 0.13 -4.43 0.15
C TYR A 89 -1.02 -5.16 -0.53
N GLY A 90 -2.24 -4.70 -0.25
CA GLY A 90 -3.42 -5.01 -1.03
C GLY A 90 -3.97 -3.73 -1.67
N PHE A 91 -4.07 -3.69 -3.00
CA PHE A 91 -4.67 -2.56 -3.72
C PHE A 91 -6.12 -2.89 -4.05
N TYR A 92 -7.07 -2.09 -3.56
CA TYR A 92 -8.52 -2.25 -3.78
C TYR A 92 -9.12 -1.12 -4.61
#